data_AF-A0A921ZVB4-F1
#
_entry.id   AF-A0A921ZVB4-F1
#
_cell.length_a   1.000
_cell.length_b   1.000
_cell.length_c   1.000
_cell.angle_alpha   90.00
_cell.angle_beta   90.00
_cell.angle_gamma   90.00
#
_symmetry.space_group_name_H-M   'P 1'
#
loop_
_entity.id
_entity.type
_entity.pdbx_description
1 polymer ?
#
loop_
_entity_poly.entity_id
_entity_poly.type
_entity_poly.pdbx_seq_one_letter_code
_entity_poly.pdbx_strand_id
1 'polypeptide(L)'
;MSIMFRKLGILIKSIEKNNIREKVRCASTLPQLSSEKYNIKRKQFSNVESTDVNYFKRILGEERVLTEETDVMPYNIDWIKNCRGQSSVVLKPKSTEEVSNILKYCNERRLAVCPQGGNTGLVGGSVPVFDEIIINFTLMNKVISLDEISGALICESGCILENLDNYVRDRNLIMPLDLGAKGTCQIGGNASTNAGGLRLLRYGNLHGSILGIEAVSKNKKGCLINIIYFRST
;
A
#
# COMPACT_ATOMS: atom_id res chain seq x y z
N MET A 1 -34.18 -11.12 -56.29
CA MET A 1 -34.53 -11.16 -54.84
C MET A 1 -33.49 -11.84 -53.92
N SER A 2 -32.42 -12.50 -54.43
CA SER A 2 -31.53 -13.34 -53.58
C SER A 2 -30.34 -12.61 -52.90
N ILE A 3 -29.93 -11.45 -53.42
CA ILE A 3 -28.71 -10.74 -52.94
C ILE A 3 -28.96 -9.98 -51.62
N MET A 4 -30.18 -9.48 -51.39
CA MET A 4 -30.51 -8.64 -50.23
C MET A 4 -30.49 -9.43 -48.90
N PHE A 5 -31.01 -10.66 -48.91
CA PHE A 5 -31.00 -11.57 -47.75
C PHE A 5 -29.58 -11.98 -47.32
N ARG A 6 -28.64 -12.15 -48.27
CA ARG A 6 -27.22 -12.42 -47.94
C ARG A 6 -26.56 -11.26 -47.21
N LYS A 7 -26.83 -10.01 -47.60
CA LYS A 7 -26.33 -8.82 -46.87
C LYS A 7 -26.91 -8.73 -45.45
N LEU A 8 -28.21 -9.02 -45.27
CA LEU A 8 -28.85 -8.99 -43.94
C LEU A 8 -28.25 -10.05 -43.00
N GLY A 9 -28.04 -11.28 -43.46
CA GLY A 9 -27.43 -12.35 -42.67
C GLY A 9 -25.97 -12.11 -42.28
N ILE A 10 -25.20 -11.39 -43.12
CA ILE A 10 -23.84 -10.96 -42.78
C ILE A 10 -23.88 -9.84 -41.72
N LEU A 11 -24.82 -8.90 -41.83
CA LEU A 11 -24.98 -7.82 -40.85
C LEU A 11 -25.34 -8.38 -39.46
N ILE A 12 -26.30 -9.30 -39.39
CA ILE A 12 -26.72 -9.95 -38.13
C ILE A 12 -25.56 -10.72 -37.49
N LYS A 13 -24.83 -11.53 -38.27
CA LYS A 13 -23.62 -12.24 -37.76
C LYS A 13 -22.50 -11.28 -37.33
N SER A 14 -22.42 -10.09 -37.90
CA SER A 14 -21.46 -9.06 -37.46
C SER A 14 -21.90 -8.39 -36.16
N ILE A 15 -23.20 -8.14 -35.99
CA ILE A 15 -23.78 -7.56 -34.77
C ILE A 15 -23.63 -8.55 -33.60
N GLU A 16 -23.93 -9.84 -33.81
CA GLU A 16 -23.71 -10.88 -32.79
C GLU A 16 -22.22 -11.02 -32.43
N LYS A 17 -21.31 -11.03 -33.40
CA LYS A 17 -19.86 -11.07 -33.12
C LYS A 17 -19.36 -9.84 -32.38
N ASN A 18 -19.94 -8.66 -32.60
CA ASN A 18 -19.59 -7.46 -31.85
C ASN A 18 -20.13 -7.51 -30.40
N ASN A 19 -21.37 -7.97 -30.19
CA ASN A 19 -21.92 -8.20 -28.85
C ASN A 19 -21.13 -9.25 -28.04
N ILE A 20 -20.60 -10.28 -28.70
CA ILE A 20 -19.71 -11.27 -28.05
C ILE A 20 -18.33 -10.66 -27.77
N ARG A 21 -17.78 -9.83 -28.67
CA ARG A 21 -16.48 -9.16 -28.46
C ARG A 21 -16.50 -8.10 -27.36
N GLU A 22 -17.61 -7.40 -27.14
CA GLU A 22 -17.71 -6.50 -25.98
C GLU A 22 -17.81 -7.24 -24.65
N LYS A 23 -18.34 -8.47 -24.64
CA LYS A 23 -18.29 -9.37 -23.46
C LYS A 23 -16.91 -9.97 -23.17
N VAL A 24 -15.89 -9.71 -24.01
CA VAL A 24 -14.48 -10.04 -23.74
C VAL A 24 -13.68 -8.76 -23.39
N ARG A 25 -14.34 -7.76 -22.81
CA ARG A 25 -13.66 -6.82 -21.90
C ARG A 25 -13.58 -7.50 -20.54
N CYS A 26 -12.39 -7.55 -19.94
CA CYS A 26 -12.15 -8.16 -18.63
C CYS A 26 -12.91 -7.41 -17.52
N ALA A 27 -14.18 -7.76 -17.31
CA ALA A 27 -14.84 -7.57 -16.03
C ALA A 27 -14.16 -8.50 -15.03
N SER A 28 -13.04 -8.07 -14.47
CA SER A 28 -12.39 -8.78 -13.37
C SER A 28 -13.34 -8.72 -12.18
N THR A 29 -14.11 -9.80 -12.00
CA THR A 29 -14.95 -10.02 -10.83
C THR A 29 -14.16 -9.71 -9.58
N LEU A 30 -14.68 -8.83 -8.72
CA LEU A 30 -14.02 -8.49 -7.47
C LEU A 30 -13.70 -9.78 -6.69
N PRO A 31 -12.54 -9.88 -6.02
CA PRO A 31 -12.23 -11.05 -5.22
C PRO A 31 -13.33 -11.27 -4.16
N GLN A 32 -13.57 -12.52 -3.78
CA GLN A 32 -14.39 -12.78 -2.59
C GLN A 32 -13.74 -12.11 -1.35
N LEU A 33 -14.56 -11.69 -0.39
CA LEU A 33 -14.05 -11.15 0.86
C LEU A 33 -13.17 -12.19 1.57
N SER A 34 -12.02 -11.76 2.10
CA SER A 34 -11.05 -12.61 2.79
C SER A 34 -11.68 -13.32 3.99
N SER A 35 -12.57 -12.62 4.72
CA SER A 35 -13.35 -13.15 5.83
C SER A 35 -14.18 -14.39 5.44
N GLU A 36 -14.93 -14.31 4.35
CA GLU A 36 -15.75 -15.40 3.81
C GLU A 36 -14.88 -16.54 3.26
N LYS A 37 -13.92 -16.19 2.39
CA LYS A 37 -13.06 -17.13 1.67
C LYS A 37 -12.26 -18.04 2.60
N TYR A 38 -11.80 -17.52 3.72
CA TYR A 38 -11.03 -18.25 4.73
C TYR A 38 -11.86 -18.64 5.98
N ASN A 39 -13.17 -18.34 6.00
CA ASN A 39 -14.10 -18.59 7.11
C ASN A 39 -13.56 -18.11 8.48
N ILE A 40 -13.01 -16.91 8.51
CA ILE A 40 -12.38 -16.32 9.70
C ILE A 40 -13.42 -15.52 10.49
N LYS A 41 -13.38 -15.60 11.83
CA LYS A 41 -14.23 -14.79 12.71
C LYS A 41 -13.54 -13.48 13.10
N ARG A 42 -14.28 -12.36 13.00
CA ARG A 42 -13.81 -11.04 13.45
C ARG A 42 -13.55 -11.04 14.96
N LYS A 43 -12.46 -10.41 15.38
CA LYS A 43 -12.11 -10.24 16.81
C LYS A 43 -12.95 -9.13 17.46
N GLN A 44 -12.90 -9.03 18.79
CA GLN A 44 -13.59 -7.99 19.58
C GLN A 44 -12.92 -6.62 19.44
N PHE A 45 -13.08 -6.00 18.27
CA PHE A 45 -12.76 -4.59 18.03
C PHE A 45 -14.07 -3.79 17.94
N SER A 46 -14.01 -2.50 18.22
CA SER A 46 -15.11 -1.57 17.92
C SER A 46 -15.28 -1.41 16.42
N ASN A 47 -16.44 -0.91 15.99
CA ASN A 47 -16.69 -0.53 14.60
C ASN A 47 -16.42 0.97 14.45
N VAL A 48 -16.13 1.43 13.23
CA VAL A 48 -15.92 2.86 12.95
C VAL A 48 -17.25 3.61 12.93
N GLU A 49 -17.36 4.67 13.73
CA GLU A 49 -18.50 5.59 13.79
C GLU A 49 -18.19 6.91 13.05
N SER A 50 -19.23 7.69 12.73
CA SER A 50 -19.06 9.02 12.11
C SER A 50 -18.28 10.00 13.00
N THR A 51 -18.33 9.82 14.32
CA THR A 51 -17.52 10.55 15.30
C THR A 51 -16.03 10.27 15.16
N ASP A 52 -15.64 9.02 14.86
CA ASP A 52 -14.26 8.63 14.59
C ASP A 52 -13.74 9.26 13.29
N VAL A 53 -14.55 9.21 12.22
CA VAL A 53 -14.24 9.86 10.94
C VAL A 53 -14.02 11.37 11.12
N ASN A 54 -14.91 12.03 11.87
CA ASN A 54 -14.79 13.46 12.16
C ASN A 54 -13.53 13.79 12.99
N TYR A 55 -13.14 12.91 13.93
CA TYR A 55 -11.89 13.03 14.67
C TYR A 55 -10.67 12.95 13.74
N PHE A 56 -10.64 11.97 12.82
CA PHE A 56 -9.54 11.85 11.85
C PHE A 56 -9.50 13.03 10.87
N LYS A 57 -10.65 13.51 10.39
CA LYS A 57 -10.75 14.70 9.54
C LYS A 57 -10.20 15.95 10.22
N ARG A 58 -10.38 16.10 11.55
CA ARG A 58 -9.81 17.22 12.31
C ARG A 58 -8.27 17.16 12.43
N ILE A 59 -7.68 15.97 12.42
CA ILE A 59 -6.21 15.80 12.50
C ILE A 59 -5.57 15.91 11.12
N LEU A 60 -6.16 15.28 10.11
CA LEU A 60 -5.57 15.14 8.79
C LEU A 60 -6.08 16.18 7.77
N GLY A 61 -7.23 16.82 8.02
CA GLY A 61 -7.99 17.51 6.97
C GLY A 61 -8.78 16.51 6.11
N GLU A 62 -9.80 17.00 5.42
CA GLU A 62 -10.80 16.14 4.76
C GLU A 62 -10.24 15.33 3.60
N GLU A 63 -9.41 15.93 2.74
CA GLU A 63 -8.81 15.27 1.56
C GLU A 63 -7.93 14.05 1.88
N ARG A 64 -7.52 13.89 3.15
CA ARG A 64 -6.62 12.83 3.62
C ARG A 64 -7.34 11.73 4.40
N VAL A 65 -8.68 11.78 4.44
CA VAL A 65 -9.57 10.78 5.03
C VAL A 65 -10.55 10.32 3.95
N LEU A 66 -10.25 9.21 3.29
CA LEU A 66 -11.12 8.66 2.25
C LEU A 66 -12.21 7.80 2.89
N THR A 67 -13.47 8.10 2.56
CA THR A 67 -14.66 7.36 3.01
C THR A 67 -15.54 6.86 1.87
N GLU A 68 -15.39 7.41 0.66
CA GLU A 68 -16.16 7.00 -0.50
C GLU A 68 -15.74 5.61 -0.99
N GLU A 69 -16.71 4.73 -1.27
CA GLU A 69 -16.44 3.34 -1.62
C GLU A 69 -15.51 3.22 -2.84
N THR A 70 -15.67 4.09 -3.85
CA THR A 70 -14.84 4.14 -5.05
C THR A 70 -13.37 4.41 -4.75
N ASP A 71 -13.10 5.25 -3.75
CA ASP A 71 -11.77 5.71 -3.40
C ASP A 71 -11.10 4.73 -2.42
N VAL A 72 -11.89 4.05 -1.59
CA VAL A 72 -11.42 3.08 -0.59
C VAL A 72 -11.18 1.69 -1.20
N MET A 73 -11.98 1.28 -2.19
CA MET A 73 -11.91 -0.05 -2.83
C MET A 73 -10.50 -0.45 -3.33
N PRO A 74 -9.67 0.42 -3.96
CA PRO A 74 -8.33 0.05 -4.41
C PRO A 74 -7.36 -0.33 -3.28
N TYR A 75 -7.59 0.17 -2.06
CA TYR A 75 -6.76 -0.15 -0.89
C TYR A 75 -7.23 -1.43 -0.17
N ASN A 76 -8.46 -1.89 -0.42
CA ASN A 76 -9.02 -3.14 0.11
C ASN A 76 -8.57 -4.39 -0.67
N ILE A 77 -8.05 -4.25 -1.90
CA ILE A 77 -7.69 -5.37 -2.79
C ILE A 77 -6.17 -5.53 -2.85
N ASP A 78 -5.67 -6.76 -2.75
CA ASP A 78 -4.23 -7.03 -2.81
C ASP A 78 -3.68 -7.06 -4.24
N TRP A 79 -2.35 -6.99 -4.37
CA TRP A 79 -1.65 -6.91 -5.67
C TRP A 79 -2.05 -8.02 -6.64
N ILE A 80 -2.22 -9.24 -6.14
CA ILE A 80 -2.56 -10.44 -6.94
C ILE A 80 -4.08 -10.67 -7.08
N LYS A 81 -4.93 -9.78 -6.53
CA LYS A 81 -6.39 -9.89 -6.53
C LYS A 81 -6.92 -11.21 -5.95
N ASN A 82 -6.24 -11.75 -4.95
CA ASN A 82 -6.59 -12.96 -4.23
C ASN A 82 -7.30 -12.69 -2.90
N CYS A 83 -7.05 -11.53 -2.29
CA CYS A 83 -7.59 -11.11 -0.99
C CYS A 83 -8.34 -9.78 -1.16
N ARG A 84 -9.51 -9.66 -0.52
CA ARG A 84 -10.26 -8.40 -0.43
C ARG A 84 -10.81 -8.18 0.97
N GLY A 85 -10.48 -7.03 1.56
CA GLY A 85 -11.10 -6.55 2.80
C GLY A 85 -12.34 -5.69 2.56
N GLN A 86 -12.88 -5.14 3.64
CA GLN A 86 -14.09 -4.32 3.66
C GLN A 86 -13.92 -3.10 4.58
N SER A 87 -12.73 -2.49 4.59
CA SER A 87 -12.51 -1.22 5.27
C SER A 87 -13.34 -0.12 4.62
N SER A 88 -13.88 0.77 5.44
CA SER A 88 -14.64 1.96 5.03
C SER A 88 -13.83 3.26 5.14
N VAL A 89 -12.61 3.22 5.69
CA VAL A 89 -11.80 4.41 5.95
C VAL A 89 -10.32 4.19 5.63
N VAL A 90 -9.78 5.08 4.79
CA VAL A 90 -8.32 5.17 4.52
C VAL A 90 -7.79 6.51 5.03
N LEU A 91 -6.76 6.44 5.88
CA LEU A 91 -6.10 7.60 6.47
C LEU A 91 -4.72 7.82 5.81
N LYS A 92 -4.43 9.06 5.40
CA LYS A 92 -3.16 9.44 4.74
C LYS A 92 -2.34 10.44 5.58
N PRO A 93 -1.61 9.99 6.61
CA PRO A 93 -0.72 10.86 7.39
C PRO A 93 0.45 11.41 6.55
N LYS A 94 0.98 12.55 6.97
CA LYS A 94 2.14 13.30 6.43
C LYS A 94 3.26 13.47 7.47
N SER A 95 3.05 13.07 8.73
CA SER A 95 4.04 13.15 9.80
C SER A 95 3.84 12.05 10.83
N THR A 96 4.90 11.72 11.57
CA THR A 96 4.82 10.72 12.65
C THR A 96 3.91 11.17 13.80
N GLU A 97 3.77 12.47 14.05
CA GLU A 97 2.85 12.98 15.06
C GLU A 97 1.38 12.68 14.71
N GLU A 98 1.00 12.84 13.45
CA GLU A 98 -0.33 12.44 12.97
C GLU A 98 -0.56 10.93 13.17
N VAL A 99 0.43 10.09 12.81
CA VAL A 99 0.37 8.63 13.05
C VAL A 99 0.20 8.31 14.53
N SER A 100 0.93 9.00 15.42
CA SER A 100 0.83 8.83 16.87
C SER A 100 -0.55 9.20 17.41
N ASN A 101 -1.11 10.31 16.95
CA ASN A 101 -2.44 10.75 17.37
C ASN A 101 -3.57 9.84 16.85
N ILE A 102 -3.43 9.28 15.64
CA ILE A 102 -4.32 8.25 15.09
C ILE A 102 -4.25 6.97 15.93
N LEU A 103 -3.05 6.42 16.13
CA LEU A 103 -2.87 5.15 16.84
C LEU A 103 -3.28 5.23 18.32
N LYS A 104 -3.06 6.38 18.98
CA LYS A 104 -3.58 6.63 20.32
C LYS A 104 -5.11 6.55 20.36
N TYR A 105 -5.78 7.27 19.46
CA TYR A 105 -7.25 7.27 19.38
C TYR A 105 -7.83 5.88 19.06
N CYS A 106 -7.25 5.18 18.08
CA CYS A 106 -7.64 3.81 17.75
C CYS A 106 -7.42 2.85 18.94
N ASN A 107 -6.40 3.07 19.77
CA ASN A 107 -6.18 2.28 20.98
C ASN A 107 -7.25 2.54 22.05
N GLU A 108 -7.58 3.81 22.30
CA GLU A 108 -8.64 4.24 23.24
C GLU A 108 -10.02 3.70 22.82
N ARG A 109 -10.38 3.84 21.54
CA ARG A 109 -11.64 3.33 20.96
C ARG A 109 -11.63 1.83 20.66
N ARG A 110 -10.50 1.12 20.81
CA ARG A 110 -10.30 -0.29 20.41
C ARG A 110 -10.67 -0.57 18.93
N LEU A 111 -10.28 0.33 18.04
CA LEU A 111 -10.39 0.18 16.59
C LEU A 111 -9.19 -0.61 16.04
N ALA A 112 -9.45 -1.49 15.08
CA ALA A 112 -8.40 -2.23 14.37
C ALA A 112 -7.78 -1.36 13.27
N VAL A 113 -6.48 -1.58 12.98
CA VAL A 113 -5.73 -0.81 11.98
C VAL A 113 -4.91 -1.73 11.09
N CYS A 114 -4.86 -1.42 9.79
CA CYS A 114 -4.07 -2.10 8.77
C CYS A 114 -3.02 -1.10 8.22
N PRO A 115 -1.73 -1.23 8.56
CA PRO A 115 -0.68 -0.38 8.01
C PRO A 115 -0.37 -0.78 6.56
N GLN A 116 -0.32 0.19 5.65
CA GLN A 116 -0.18 -0.08 4.22
C GLN A 116 0.81 0.88 3.55
N GLY A 117 1.80 0.31 2.86
CA GLY A 117 2.69 1.05 1.98
C GLY A 117 2.17 1.06 0.53
N GLY A 118 3.05 0.74 -0.43
CA GLY A 118 2.70 0.64 -1.86
C GLY A 118 1.78 -0.52 -2.28
N ASN A 119 1.21 -1.27 -1.33
CA ASN A 119 0.33 -2.43 -1.56
C ASN A 119 0.86 -3.49 -2.55
N THR A 120 2.18 -3.72 -2.58
CA THR A 120 2.85 -4.70 -3.46
C THR A 120 3.07 -6.07 -2.80
N GLY A 121 2.36 -6.36 -1.69
CA GLY A 121 2.52 -7.59 -0.93
C GLY A 121 1.86 -8.79 -1.63
N LEU A 122 2.48 -9.97 -1.55
CA LEU A 122 2.03 -11.19 -2.23
C LEU A 122 1.33 -12.21 -1.30
N VAL A 123 1.18 -11.88 -0.01
CA VAL A 123 0.66 -12.77 1.04
C VAL A 123 -0.60 -12.22 1.73
N GLY A 124 -1.27 -11.24 1.12
CA GLY A 124 -2.47 -10.59 1.69
C GLY A 124 -2.24 -9.69 2.91
N GLY A 125 -1.04 -9.65 3.50
CA GLY A 125 -0.75 -8.87 4.71
C GLY A 125 -0.78 -7.35 4.56
N SER A 126 -0.92 -6.82 3.33
CA SER A 126 -1.05 -5.38 3.05
C SER A 126 -2.50 -4.90 2.90
N VAL A 127 -3.49 -5.77 3.12
CA VAL A 127 -4.91 -5.43 3.04
C VAL A 127 -5.68 -5.91 4.29
N PRO A 128 -6.79 -5.25 4.65
CA PRO A 128 -7.65 -5.69 5.75
C PRO A 128 -8.34 -7.03 5.47
N VAL A 129 -8.80 -7.70 6.53
CA VAL A 129 -9.59 -8.94 6.44
C VAL A 129 -11.09 -8.64 6.63
N PHE A 130 -11.39 -7.65 7.46
CA PHE A 130 -12.71 -7.13 7.77
C PHE A 130 -12.73 -5.61 7.50
N ASP A 131 -13.05 -4.82 8.51
CA ASP A 131 -13.26 -3.37 8.52
C ASP A 131 -12.08 -2.62 9.16
N GLU A 132 -10.87 -3.19 9.22
CA GLU A 132 -9.72 -2.53 9.84
C GLU A 132 -9.38 -1.21 9.12
N ILE A 133 -9.15 -0.12 9.87
CA ILE A 133 -8.84 1.20 9.30
C ILE A 133 -7.49 1.13 8.58
N ILE A 134 -7.47 1.49 7.30
CA ILE A 134 -6.23 1.47 6.51
C ILE A 134 -5.45 2.75 6.80
N ILE A 135 -4.19 2.61 7.22
CA ILE A 135 -3.26 3.75 7.36
C ILE A 135 -2.24 3.66 6.22
N ASN A 136 -2.38 4.53 5.23
CA ASN A 136 -1.58 4.52 4.02
C ASN A 136 -0.47 5.58 4.06
N PHE A 137 0.80 5.13 3.99
CA PHE A 137 1.97 5.97 4.22
C PHE A 137 2.46 6.78 3.01
N THR A 138 1.75 6.76 1.87
CA THR A 138 2.21 7.36 0.59
C THR A 138 2.53 8.87 0.65
N LEU A 139 1.97 9.62 1.61
CA LEU A 139 2.25 11.05 1.79
C LEU A 139 3.43 11.34 2.76
N MET A 140 4.01 10.32 3.39
CA MET A 140 5.26 10.39 4.16
C MET A 140 6.42 9.93 3.25
N ASN A 141 6.74 10.74 2.23
CA ASN A 141 7.62 10.35 1.12
C ASN A 141 8.91 11.20 0.99
N LYS A 142 9.32 11.92 2.03
CA LYS A 142 10.51 12.79 2.01
C LYS A 142 11.81 12.05 2.37
N VAL A 143 12.88 12.42 1.67
CA VAL A 143 14.25 12.22 2.18
C VAL A 143 14.53 13.29 3.23
N ILE A 144 15.06 12.89 4.38
CA ILE A 144 15.35 13.76 5.52
C ILE A 144 16.82 14.23 5.46
N SER A 145 17.75 13.30 5.23
CA SER A 145 19.17 13.61 5.04
C SER A 145 19.90 12.46 4.35
N LEU A 146 21.06 12.75 3.77
CA LEU A 146 22.01 11.76 3.28
C LEU A 146 23.42 12.23 3.64
N ASP A 147 24.18 11.38 4.33
CA ASP A 147 25.62 11.56 4.48
C ASP A 147 26.31 10.84 3.32
N GLU A 148 26.94 11.60 2.43
CA GLU A 148 27.59 11.10 1.21
C GLU A 148 28.93 10.40 1.50
N ILE A 149 29.55 10.62 2.68
CA ILE A 149 30.81 9.99 3.09
C ILE A 149 30.55 8.60 3.67
N SER A 150 29.59 8.50 4.58
CA SER A 150 29.22 7.21 5.17
C SER A 150 28.25 6.42 4.29
N GLY A 151 27.47 7.09 3.44
CA GLY A 151 26.37 6.49 2.68
C GLY A 151 25.09 6.32 3.51
N ALA A 152 24.98 6.96 4.67
CA ALA A 152 23.81 6.84 5.54
C ALA A 152 22.65 7.75 5.07
N LEU A 153 21.58 7.14 4.55
CA LEU A 153 20.33 7.80 4.15
C LEU A 153 19.31 7.75 5.28
N ILE A 154 18.66 8.89 5.54
CA ILE A 154 17.50 8.99 6.44
C ILE A 154 16.29 9.43 5.61
N CYS A 155 15.21 8.66 5.65
CA CYS A 155 14.02 8.90 4.83
C CYS A 155 12.71 8.47 5.52
N GLU A 156 11.58 9.02 5.08
CA GLU A 156 10.26 8.66 5.56
C GLU A 156 9.79 7.30 4.99
N SER A 157 8.88 6.62 5.69
CA SER A 157 8.47 5.24 5.39
C SER A 157 7.79 5.03 4.03
N GLY A 158 7.16 6.07 3.48
CA GLY A 158 6.46 6.08 2.20
C GLY A 158 7.35 6.41 1.00
N CYS A 159 8.66 6.64 1.16
CA CYS A 159 9.57 6.82 0.03
C CYS A 159 9.59 5.57 -0.87
N ILE A 160 9.34 5.76 -2.16
CA ILE A 160 9.38 4.71 -3.18
C ILE A 160 10.83 4.27 -3.42
N LEU A 161 11.08 2.96 -3.48
CA LEU A 161 12.43 2.39 -3.60
C LEU A 161 13.18 2.91 -4.84
N GLU A 162 12.51 2.98 -5.99
CA GLU A 162 13.10 3.51 -7.23
C GLU A 162 13.49 4.99 -7.11
N ASN A 163 12.67 5.81 -6.45
CA ASN A 163 13.01 7.23 -6.22
C ASN A 163 14.23 7.36 -5.31
N LEU A 164 14.38 6.49 -4.30
CA LEU A 164 15.56 6.45 -3.45
C LEU A 164 16.80 5.97 -4.21
N ASP A 165 16.71 4.88 -5.00
CA ASP A 165 17.85 4.38 -5.81
C ASP A 165 18.29 5.41 -6.85
N ASN A 166 17.38 6.21 -7.40
CA ASN A 166 17.75 7.34 -8.27
C ASN A 166 18.45 8.46 -7.49
N TYR A 167 17.86 8.92 -6.37
CA TYR A 167 18.41 10.01 -5.55
C TYR A 167 19.82 9.75 -5.02
N VAL A 168 20.15 8.50 -4.69
CA VAL A 168 21.49 8.11 -4.22
C VAL A 168 22.47 7.86 -5.38
N ARG A 169 21.98 7.43 -6.55
CA ARG A 169 22.82 7.18 -7.75
C ARG A 169 23.40 8.47 -8.31
N ASP A 170 22.68 9.58 -8.22
CA ASP A 170 23.18 10.92 -8.56
C ASP A 170 24.40 11.34 -7.71
N ARG A 171 24.69 10.62 -6.61
CA ARG A 171 25.81 10.82 -5.68
C ARG A 171 26.80 9.65 -5.68
N ASN A 172 26.77 8.79 -6.69
CA ASN A 172 27.58 7.58 -6.81
C ASN A 172 27.34 6.52 -5.71
N LEU A 173 26.19 6.58 -5.03
CA LEU A 173 25.71 5.60 -4.06
C LEU A 173 24.59 4.74 -4.67
N ILE A 174 24.19 3.67 -3.99
CA ILE A 174 23.20 2.69 -4.48
C ILE A 174 22.41 2.09 -3.31
N MET A 175 21.14 1.73 -3.54
CA MET A 175 20.38 0.94 -2.55
C MET A 175 20.94 -0.50 -2.47
N PRO A 176 20.99 -1.14 -1.28
CA PRO A 176 21.43 -2.52 -1.12
C PRO A 176 20.32 -3.50 -1.55
N LEU A 177 19.11 -2.97 -1.71
CA LEU A 177 17.89 -3.65 -2.09
C LEU A 177 17.48 -3.21 -3.49
N ASP A 178 17.11 -4.16 -4.34
CA ASP A 178 16.42 -3.92 -5.61
C ASP A 178 15.49 -5.09 -5.89
N LEU A 179 14.27 -4.82 -6.35
CA LEU A 179 13.21 -5.81 -6.51
C LEU A 179 12.23 -5.37 -7.60
N GLY A 180 11.52 -6.33 -8.21
CA GLY A 180 10.70 -6.08 -9.40
C GLY A 180 9.58 -5.05 -9.21
N ALA A 181 9.13 -4.81 -7.98
CA ALA A 181 8.12 -3.81 -7.65
C ALA A 181 8.71 -2.43 -7.24
N LYS A 182 9.99 -2.13 -7.54
CA LYS A 182 10.68 -0.92 -7.05
C LYS A 182 9.99 0.43 -7.35
N GLY A 183 9.26 0.52 -8.47
CA GLY A 183 8.52 1.74 -8.85
C GLY A 183 7.26 2.00 -8.03
N THR A 184 6.85 1.05 -7.16
CA THR A 184 5.66 1.19 -6.30
C THR A 184 5.91 0.80 -4.84
N CYS A 185 6.86 -0.10 -4.56
CA CYS A 185 7.15 -0.50 -3.19
C CYS A 185 7.79 0.65 -2.39
N GLN A 186 7.39 0.76 -1.13
CA GLN A 186 7.83 1.83 -0.23
C GLN A 186 8.79 1.28 0.81
N ILE A 187 9.77 2.09 1.22
CA ILE A 187 10.90 1.64 2.03
C ILE A 187 10.49 1.09 3.40
N GLY A 188 9.44 1.63 4.03
CA GLY A 188 8.87 1.09 5.27
C GLY A 188 8.20 -0.26 5.08
N GLY A 189 7.60 -0.52 3.90
CA GLY A 189 7.07 -1.83 3.53
C GLY A 189 8.17 -2.85 3.30
N ASN A 190 9.26 -2.45 2.64
CA ASN A 190 10.44 -3.28 2.44
C ASN A 190 11.07 -3.68 3.79
N ALA A 191 11.24 -2.73 4.71
CA ALA A 191 11.71 -2.99 6.07
C ALA A 191 10.76 -3.92 6.85
N SER A 192 9.46 -3.64 6.84
CA SER A 192 8.45 -4.43 7.56
C SER A 192 8.33 -5.88 7.09
N THR A 193 8.66 -6.13 5.82
CA THR A 193 8.64 -7.48 5.20
C THR A 193 10.01 -8.15 5.15
N ASN A 194 11.07 -7.46 5.62
CA ASN A 194 12.47 -7.88 5.49
C ASN A 194 12.82 -8.29 4.05
N ALA A 195 12.43 -7.45 3.08
CA ALA A 195 12.52 -7.73 1.65
C ALA A 195 13.98 -7.99 1.20
N GLY A 196 14.20 -9.07 0.44
CA GLY A 196 15.54 -9.48 -0.02
C GLY A 196 15.92 -8.97 -1.42
N GLY A 197 15.24 -9.45 -2.46
CA GLY A 197 15.43 -8.97 -3.83
C GLY A 197 16.73 -9.40 -4.54
N LEU A 198 17.00 -8.76 -5.67
CA LEU A 198 18.04 -9.12 -6.65
C LEU A 198 19.47 -8.92 -6.14
N ARG A 199 19.66 -7.93 -5.25
CA ARG A 199 20.97 -7.50 -4.75
C ARG A 199 21.37 -8.19 -3.41
N LEU A 200 20.50 -9.05 -2.86
CA LEU A 200 20.67 -9.76 -1.58
C LEU A 200 22.03 -10.49 -1.45
N LEU A 201 22.50 -11.14 -2.52
CA LEU A 201 23.77 -11.88 -2.49
C LEU A 201 25.01 -11.00 -2.28
N ARG A 202 24.94 -9.70 -2.62
CA ARG A 202 26.09 -8.76 -2.53
C ARG A 202 26.07 -7.94 -1.25
N TYR A 203 24.90 -7.45 -0.83
CA TYR A 203 24.77 -6.55 0.34
C TYR A 203 24.11 -7.21 1.55
N GLY A 204 23.71 -8.48 1.45
CA GLY A 204 23.04 -9.19 2.52
C GLY A 204 21.60 -8.74 2.73
N ASN A 205 21.07 -9.06 3.90
CA ASN A 205 19.68 -8.79 4.27
C ASN A 205 19.48 -7.34 4.75
N LEU A 206 18.26 -6.80 4.63
CA LEU A 206 17.90 -5.48 5.17
C LEU A 206 18.19 -5.35 6.66
N HIS A 207 18.05 -6.43 7.44
CA HIS A 207 18.44 -6.47 8.85
C HIS A 207 19.92 -6.06 9.09
N GLY A 208 20.82 -6.25 8.12
CA GLY A 208 22.20 -5.78 8.20
C GLY A 208 22.44 -4.39 7.59
N SER A 209 21.50 -3.89 6.78
CA SER A 209 21.60 -2.60 6.07
C SER A 209 20.89 -1.44 6.79
N ILE A 210 19.88 -1.75 7.61
CA ILE A 210 19.12 -0.78 8.40
C ILE A 210 19.86 -0.55 9.73
N LEU A 211 20.27 0.70 9.99
CA LEU A 211 20.93 1.12 11.23
C LEU A 211 19.94 1.67 12.28
N GLY A 212 18.71 2.01 11.90
CA GLY A 212 17.69 2.56 12.81
C GLY A 212 16.28 2.58 12.21
N ILE A 213 15.25 2.62 13.05
CA ILE A 213 13.81 2.73 12.75
C ILE A 213 13.10 3.29 14.00
N GLU A 214 11.80 3.56 13.96
CA GLU A 214 10.95 3.28 15.13
C GLU A 214 9.89 2.24 14.77
N ALA A 215 9.09 1.96 15.78
CA ALA A 215 7.67 1.93 15.59
C ALA A 215 7.01 3.08 16.37
N VAL A 216 5.99 3.70 15.77
CA VAL A 216 4.95 4.33 16.59
C VAL A 216 4.21 3.17 17.25
N SER A 217 4.19 3.14 18.57
CA SER A 217 3.57 2.07 19.33
C SER A 217 2.33 2.56 20.06
N LYS A 218 1.39 1.66 20.33
CA LYS A 218 0.12 1.94 21.03
C LYS A 218 0.32 2.65 22.39
N ASN A 219 1.49 2.48 23.01
CA ASN A 219 1.78 2.93 24.37
C ASN A 219 2.83 4.06 24.48
N LYS A 220 3.56 4.43 23.41
CA LYS A 220 4.60 5.49 23.43
C LYS A 220 4.80 6.14 22.05
N LYS A 221 5.15 7.44 22.03
CA LYS A 221 5.81 8.09 20.88
C LYS A 221 7.17 7.40 20.62
N GLY A 222 7.47 7.01 19.37
CA GLY A 222 8.82 6.64 18.89
C GLY A 222 9.32 7.64 17.83
N CYS A 223 10.54 7.47 17.29
CA CYS A 223 11.11 8.19 16.13
C CYS A 223 12.07 7.22 15.39
N LEU A 224 11.86 6.75 14.15
CA LEU A 224 11.54 7.47 12.89
C LEU A 224 12.81 8.22 12.46
N ILE A 225 13.94 7.52 12.65
CA ILE A 225 15.17 7.68 11.92
C ILE A 225 15.42 6.37 11.16
N ASN A 226 14.83 6.23 9.96
CA ASN A 226 15.08 5.07 9.09
C ASN A 226 16.45 5.26 8.42
N ILE A 227 17.53 5.02 9.19
CA ILE A 227 18.91 5.14 8.71
C ILE A 227 19.25 3.89 7.91
N ILE A 228 19.49 4.01 6.62
CA ILE A 228 19.93 2.90 5.76
C ILE A 228 21.35 3.20 5.28
N TYR A 229 22.26 2.26 5.50
CA TYR A 229 23.67 2.41 5.16
C TYR A 229 23.97 1.89 3.75
N PHE A 230 24.59 2.73 2.92
CA PHE A 230 25.05 2.37 1.58
C PHE A 230 26.57 2.30 1.51
N ARG A 231 27.13 1.11 1.76
CA ARG A 231 28.51 0.84 1.36
C ARG A 231 28.54 0.30 -0.06
N SER A 232 28.73 1.21 -1.02
CA SER A 232 29.22 0.81 -2.34
C SER A 232 30.72 0.53 -2.24
N THR A 233 31.07 -0.76 -2.13
CA THR A 233 32.35 -1.29 -2.62
C THR A 233 32.14 -1.87 -4.01
#